data_AF-A0A1F8RIH7-F1
#
_entry.id   AF-A0A1F8RIH7-F1
#
_cell.length_a   1.000
_cell.length_b   1.000
_cell.length_c   1.000
_cell.angle_alpha   90.00
_cell.angle_beta   90.00
_cell.angle_gamma   90.00
#
_symmetry.space_group_name_H-M   'P 1'
#
loop_
_entity.id
_entity.type
_entity.pdbx_description
1 polymer ?
#
loop_
_entity_poly.entity_id
_entity_poly.type
_entity_poly.pdbx_seq_one_letter_code
_entity_poly.pdbx_strand_id
1 'polypeptide(L)'
;MKLNFTLTPFVERPSVDIAVTNALGSEVASMSLIEAMDTEFEFTIHLRGPEPKGEHTLHLTLFYLKSDDAPTDGRQIVNELTRTFAVESPY
;
A
#
# COMPACT_ATOMS: atom_id res chain seq x y z
N MET A 1 -8.51 -9.36 -1.84
CA MET A 1 -7.18 -9.81 -1.34
C MET A 1 -7.10 -9.48 0.15
N LYS A 2 -6.54 -10.39 0.96
CA LYS A 2 -6.15 -10.06 2.35
C LYS A 2 -4.72 -9.55 2.38
N LEU A 3 -4.48 -8.42 3.02
CA LEU A 3 -3.16 -7.83 3.21
C LEU A 3 -2.89 -7.69 4.69
N ASN A 4 -1.81 -8.34 5.14
CA ASN A 4 -1.34 -8.28 6.51
C ASN A 4 0.09 -7.75 6.51
N PHE A 5 0.37 -6.75 7.33
CA PHE A 5 1.72 -6.25 7.52
C PHE A 5 1.93 -5.72 8.92
N THR A 6 3.19 -5.67 9.32
CA THR A 6 3.63 -5.11 10.59
C THR A 6 4.62 -3.99 10.31
N LEU A 7 4.37 -2.84 10.91
CA LEU A 7 5.32 -1.73 10.95
C LEU A 7 6.29 -1.96 12.11
N THR A 8 7.57 -1.67 11.87
CA THR A 8 8.54 -1.59 12.96
C THR A 8 8.11 -0.50 13.96
N PRO A 9 8.38 -0.66 15.26
CA PRO A 9 8.05 0.37 16.25
C PRO A 9 8.54 1.76 15.84
N PHE A 10 7.70 2.76 16.03
CA PHE A 10 7.94 4.13 15.59
C PHE A 10 7.65 5.12 16.72
N VAL A 11 8.35 6.26 16.72
CA VAL A 11 8.14 7.37 17.68
C VAL A 11 7.16 8.39 17.09
N GLU A 12 7.39 8.78 15.85
CA GLU A 12 6.46 9.57 15.05
C GLU A 12 5.53 8.64 14.27
N ARG A 13 4.27 9.04 14.04
CA ARG A 13 3.29 8.21 13.32
C ARG A 13 3.56 8.22 11.82
N PRO A 14 3.92 7.07 11.22
CA PRO A 14 4.11 7.01 9.79
C PRO A 14 2.78 6.91 9.06
N SER A 15 2.80 7.17 7.77
CA SER A 15 1.73 6.89 6.82
C SER A 15 2.18 5.84 5.83
N VAL A 16 1.23 5.13 5.24
CA VAL A 16 1.48 4.07 4.26
C VAL A 16 0.53 4.26 3.08
N ASP A 17 1.08 4.37 1.88
CA ASP A 17 0.32 4.27 0.65
C ASP A 17 0.46 2.87 0.09
N ILE A 18 -0.65 2.33 -0.40
CA ILE A 18 -0.75 1.00 -0.96
C ILE A 18 -1.41 1.12 -2.32
N ALA A 19 -0.76 0.59 -3.34
CA ALA A 19 -1.30 0.48 -4.69
C ALA A 19 -1.15 -0.96 -5.20
N VAL A 20 -2.13 -1.43 -5.98
CA VAL A 20 -2.07 -2.72 -6.64
C VAL A 20 -2.24 -2.49 -8.14
N THR A 21 -1.29 -2.99 -8.92
CA THR A 21 -1.36 -2.97 -10.39
C THR A 21 -1.58 -4.38 -10.93
N ASN A 22 -2.29 -4.51 -12.03
CA ASN A 22 -2.37 -5.77 -12.78
C ASN A 22 -1.11 -5.99 -13.65
N ALA A 23 -1.06 -7.11 -14.37
CA ALA A 23 0.03 -7.45 -15.30
C ALA A 23 0.25 -6.43 -16.43
N LEU A 24 -0.76 -5.59 -16.74
CA LEU A 24 -0.65 -4.51 -17.72
C LEU A 24 -0.14 -3.19 -17.10
N GLY A 25 0.20 -3.20 -15.80
CA GLY A 25 0.61 -2.01 -15.05
C GLY A 25 -0.54 -1.06 -14.69
N SER A 26 -1.79 -1.45 -14.94
CA SER A 26 -2.95 -0.61 -14.59
C SER A 26 -3.29 -0.76 -13.11
N GLU A 27 -3.52 0.35 -12.41
CA GLU A 27 -3.97 0.33 -11.02
C GLU A 27 -5.37 -0.29 -10.92
N VAL A 28 -5.49 -1.32 -10.08
CA VAL A 28 -6.73 -2.05 -9.82
C VAL A 28 -7.20 -1.90 -8.38
N ALA A 29 -6.35 -1.41 -7.47
CA ALA A 29 -6.74 -1.01 -6.13
C ALA A 29 -5.75 -0.02 -5.54
N SER A 30 -6.23 0.85 -4.65
CA SER A 30 -5.39 1.74 -3.85
C SER A 30 -6.01 1.98 -2.48
N MET A 31 -5.17 2.26 -1.49
CA MET A 31 -5.54 2.59 -0.13
C MET A 31 -4.43 3.42 0.52
N SER A 32 -4.81 4.39 1.35
CA SER A 32 -3.87 5.17 2.16
C SER A 32 -4.21 5.02 3.64
N LEU A 33 -3.21 4.66 4.44
CA LEU A 33 -3.24 4.70 5.90
C LEU A 33 -2.46 5.93 6.34
N ILE A 34 -3.13 6.95 6.85
CA ILE A 34 -2.50 8.19 7.29
C ILE A 34 -2.31 8.16 8.81
N GLU A 35 -1.10 8.48 9.26
CA GLU A 35 -0.74 8.55 10.69
C GLU A 35 -1.15 7.30 11.48
N ALA A 36 -0.52 6.18 11.14
CA ALA A 36 -0.74 4.86 11.74
C ALA A 36 -0.75 4.92 13.28
N MET A 37 -1.80 4.35 13.88
CA MET A 37 -2.01 4.30 15.34
C MET A 37 -1.49 2.99 15.96
N ASP A 38 -1.47 1.92 15.17
CA ASP A 38 -1.03 0.58 15.55
C ASP A 38 0.21 0.16 14.78
N THR A 39 0.80 -0.98 15.17
CA THR A 39 1.93 -1.59 14.45
C THR A 39 1.52 -2.78 13.60
N GLU A 40 0.39 -3.43 13.89
CA GLU A 40 -0.12 -4.58 13.14
C GLU A 40 -1.41 -4.23 12.42
N PHE A 41 -1.49 -4.57 11.14
CA PHE A 41 -2.62 -4.23 10.29
C PHE A 41 -3.08 -5.45 9.48
N GLU A 42 -4.39 -5.66 9.46
CA GLU A 42 -5.08 -6.59 8.57
C GLU A 42 -6.14 -5.82 7.77
N PHE A 43 -6.02 -5.82 6.45
CA PHE A 43 -6.96 -5.18 5.53
C PHE A 43 -7.48 -6.16 4.49
N THR A 44 -8.74 -5.96 4.09
CA THR A 44 -9.30 -6.60 2.90
C THR A 44 -9.40 -5.59 1.77
N ILE A 45 -8.56 -5.77 0.74
CA ILE A 45 -8.50 -4.89 -0.43
C ILE A 45 -9.33 -5.51 -1.56
N HIS A 46 -10.23 -4.71 -2.13
CA HIS A 46 -11.04 -5.08 -3.29
C HIS A 46 -10.30 -4.72 -4.58
N LEU A 47 -10.01 -5.72 -5.42
CA LEU A 47 -9.43 -5.51 -6.74
C LEU A 47 -10.54 -5.18 -7.75
N ARG A 48 -10.38 -4.08 -8.48
CA ARG A 48 -11.33 -3.61 -9.50
C ARG A 48 -10.90 -4.14 -10.88
N GLY A 49 -11.87 -4.32 -11.77
CA GLY A 49 -11.61 -4.71 -13.15
C GLY A 49 -12.51 -5.85 -13.63
N PRO A 50 -12.60 -6.07 -14.95
CA PRO A 50 -13.49 -7.05 -15.54
C PRO A 50 -13.15 -8.49 -15.15
N GLU A 51 -11.88 -8.78 -14.83
CA GLU A 51 -11.45 -10.08 -14.33
C GLU A 51 -10.20 -9.89 -13.44
N PRO A 52 -10.29 -10.03 -12.10
CA PRO A 52 -9.17 -9.80 -11.19
C PRO A 52 -8.17 -10.97 -11.18
N LYS A 53 -8.14 -11.78 -12.24
CA LYS A 53 -7.31 -12.99 -12.33
C LYS A 53 -5.91 -12.65 -12.81
N GLY A 54 -4.97 -13.54 -12.51
CA GLY A 54 -3.60 -13.45 -13.02
C GLY A 54 -2.67 -12.68 -12.10
N GLU A 55 -1.54 -12.27 -12.65
CA GLU A 55 -0.47 -11.63 -11.91
C GLU A 55 -0.80 -10.17 -11.56
N HIS A 56 -0.53 -9.84 -10.30
CA HIS A 56 -0.70 -8.52 -9.73
C HIS A 56 0.56 -8.13 -9.00
N THR A 57 0.82 -6.83 -8.92
CA THR A 57 1.92 -6.26 -8.15
C THR A 57 1.38 -5.30 -7.11
N LEU A 58 1.68 -5.60 -5.85
CA LEU A 58 1.44 -4.76 -4.69
C LEU A 58 2.64 -3.83 -4.49
N HIS A 59 2.37 -2.55 -4.31
CA HIS A 59 3.33 -1.51 -3.97
C HIS A 59 2.92 -0.91 -2.63
N LEU A 60 3.82 -0.91 -1.65
CA LEU A 60 3.66 -0.17 -0.40
C LEU A 60 4.76 0.88 -0.30
N THR A 61 4.37 2.11 0.04
CA THR A 61 5.28 3.20 0.33
C THR A 61 5.04 3.67 1.76
N LEU A 62 6.02 3.49 2.63
CA LEU A 62 6.03 3.99 4.01
C LEU A 62 6.66 5.38 4.02
N PHE A 63 5.99 6.36 4.61
CA PHE A 63 6.47 7.74 4.64
C PHE A 63 6.02 8.49 5.90
N TYR A 64 6.72 9.58 6.23
CA TYR A 64 6.23 10.59 7.18
C TYR A 64 5.67 11.80 6.45
N LEU A 65 4.58 12.38 6.95
CA LEU A 65 4.07 13.65 6.46
C LEU A 65 4.95 14.77 7.03
N LYS A 66 5.61 15.54 6.17
CA LYS A 66 6.30 16.75 6.61
C LYS A 66 5.27 17.85 6.82
N SER A 67 5.47 18.65 7.87
CA SER A 67 4.63 19.80 8.20
C SER A 67 4.57 20.81 7.04
N ASP A 68 3.51 21.63 7.02
CA ASP A 68 3.19 22.63 5.99
C ASP A 68 4.32 23.65 5.69
N ASP A 69 5.35 23.73 6.52
CA ASP A 69 6.52 24.60 6.35
C ASP A 69 7.62 24.03 5.42
N ALA A 70 7.44 22.83 4.86
CA ALA A 70 8.41 22.21 3.95
C ALA A 70 8.26 22.71 2.49
N PRO A 71 9.32 23.22 1.84
CA PRO A 71 9.25 23.84 0.50
C PRO A 71 9.09 22.85 -0.68
N THR A 72 8.82 21.57 -0.43
CA THR A 72 8.66 20.56 -1.50
C THR A 72 7.75 19.42 -1.02
N ASP A 73 7.01 18.84 -1.96
CA ASP A 73 6.02 17.75 -1.82
C ASP A 73 6.17 16.97 -0.50
N GLY A 74 5.23 17.21 0.42
CA GLY A 74 5.39 17.12 1.87
C GLY A 74 5.48 15.71 2.46
N ARG A 75 6.22 14.81 1.81
CA ARG A 75 6.38 13.41 2.26
C ARG A 75 7.85 13.04 2.35
N GLN A 76 8.23 12.45 3.47
CA GLN A 76 9.53 11.79 3.65
C GLN A 76 9.37 10.29 3.47
N ILE A 77 9.75 9.76 2.30
CA ILE A 77 9.73 8.32 2.05
C ILE A 77 10.78 7.64 2.94
N VAL A 78 10.34 6.63 3.68
CA VAL A 78 11.16 5.83 4.59
C VAL A 78 11.50 4.48 3.97
N ASN A 79 10.52 3.85 3.32
CA ASN A 79 10.70 2.54 2.71
C ASN A 79 9.69 2.31 1.57
N GLU A 80 10.08 1.48 0.61
CA GLU A 80 9.23 1.04 -0.49
C GLU A 80 9.33 -0.48 -0.62
N LEU A 81 8.17 -1.12 -0.76
CA LEU A 81 8.05 -2.56 -0.84
C LEU A 81 7.18 -2.94 -2.02
N THR A 82 7.77 -3.70 -2.95
CA THR A 82 7.04 -4.28 -4.07
C THR A 82 6.93 -5.79 -3.90
N ARG A 83 5.73 -6.34 -4.09
CA ARG A 83 5.46 -7.79 -4.02
C ARG A 83 4.50 -8.22 -5.13
N THR A 84 4.88 -9.25 -5.86
CA THR A 84 4.05 -9.86 -6.89
C THR A 84 3.24 -11.01 -6.30
N PHE A 85 1.99 -11.16 -6.73
CA PHE A 85 1.11 -12.25 -6.34
C PHE A 85 0.17 -12.63 -7.49
N ALA A 86 -0.24 -13.89 -7.54
CA ALA A 86 -1.24 -14.37 -8.49
C ALA A 86 -2.60 -14.53 -7.80
N VAL A 87 -3.66 -14.09 -8.48
CA VAL A 87 -5.03 -14.36 -8.06
C VAL A 87 -5.58 -15.46 -8.95
N GLU A 88 -5.74 -16.65 -8.37
CA GLU A 88 -6.40 -17.78 -9.01
C GLU A 88 -7.93 -17.61 -8.87
N SER A 89 -8.65 -17.89 -9.96
CA SER A 89 -10.11 -17.97 -9.92
C SER A 89 -10.52 -19.21 -9.13
N PRO A 90 -11.45 -19.13 -8.18
CA PRO A 90 -12.00 -20.32 -7.52
C PRO A 90 -13.00 -21.09 -8.39
N TYR A 91 -12.94 -20.94 -9.72
CA TYR A 91 -13.78 -21.67 -10.68
C TYR A 91 -12.90 -22.46 -11.64
#